data_AF-A0A7T1WQG5-F1
#
_entry.id   AF-A0A7T1WQG5-F1
#
_cell.length_a   1.000
_cell.length_b   1.000
_cell.length_c   1.000
_cell.angle_alpha   90.00
_cell.angle_beta   90.00
_cell.angle_gamma   90.00
#
_symmetry.space_group_name_H-M   'P 1'
#
loop_
_entity.id
_entity.type
_entity.pdbx_description
1 polymer ?
#
loop_
_entity_poly.entity_id
_entity_poly.type
_entity_poly.pdbx_seq_one_letter_code
_entity_poly.pdbx_strand_id
1 'polypeptide(L)'
;MLGASAALALGFGGVMAPSAQAHGPASIWDYATYTQSDPQTGVTRAGGAVAMRGGASAAEPASSSSLHCYSAYVSGRASVVSCSGMRWRAYADCSDGRRYVTPTAMSGAHRAVVYCPRGTSALDGGAYGR
;
A
#
# COMPACT_ATOMS: atom_id res chain seq x y z
N MET A 1 -46.28 32.07 25.06
CA MET A 1 -46.53 32.85 23.83
C MET A 1 -45.21 33.05 23.11
N LEU A 2 -45.16 32.62 21.84
CA LEU A 2 -44.34 33.12 20.72
C LEU A 2 -42.81 33.10 20.94
N GLY A 3 -42.01 32.16 20.42
CA GLY A 3 -42.17 31.35 19.22
C GLY A 3 -41.70 32.11 17.98
N ALA A 4 -40.42 32.48 17.92
CA ALA A 4 -39.79 33.05 16.74
C ALA A 4 -38.84 32.00 16.14
N SER A 5 -39.11 31.55 14.92
CA SER A 5 -38.07 31.17 13.96
C SER A 5 -38.66 31.05 12.56
N ALA A 6 -37.94 31.68 11.64
CA ALA A 6 -38.29 31.96 10.28
C ALA A 6 -38.35 30.72 9.38
N ALA A 7 -39.17 30.83 8.34
CA ALA A 7 -39.25 29.90 7.23
C ALA A 7 -37.99 29.99 6.35
N LEU A 8 -37.52 28.83 5.88
CA LEU A 8 -36.68 28.72 4.69
C LEU A 8 -37.27 27.61 3.81
N ALA A 9 -37.97 28.06 2.76
CA ALA A 9 -38.40 27.24 1.64
C ALA A 9 -37.27 27.16 0.61
N LEU A 10 -36.80 25.95 0.31
CA LEU A 10 -35.97 25.60 -0.85
C LEU A 10 -36.35 24.14 -1.16
N GLY A 11 -37.12 23.83 -2.20
CA GLY A 11 -36.69 23.88 -3.59
C GLY A 11 -36.41 22.44 -4.05
N PHE A 12 -37.45 21.70 -4.45
CA PHE A 12 -37.29 20.37 -5.05
C PHE A 12 -36.88 20.54 -6.51
N GLY A 13 -35.58 20.42 -6.79
CA GLY A 13 -35.04 20.50 -8.13
C GLY A 13 -33.73 19.74 -8.24
N GLY A 14 -33.77 18.67 -9.03
CA GLY A 14 -32.60 18.22 -9.79
C GLY A 14 -31.73 17.16 -9.13
N VAL A 15 -31.53 16.09 -9.92
CA VAL A 15 -30.40 15.15 -9.94
C VAL A 15 -30.07 14.41 -8.63
N MET A 16 -30.41 13.12 -8.62
CA MET A 16 -29.75 12.13 -7.77
C MET A 16 -28.23 12.24 -7.96
N ALA A 17 -27.54 12.80 -6.97
CA ALA A 17 -26.10 12.66 -6.85
C ALA A 17 -25.76 11.17 -6.75
N PRO A 18 -24.63 10.71 -7.32
CA PRO A 18 -24.21 9.32 -7.16
C PRO A 18 -24.18 9.02 -5.66
N SER A 19 -24.81 7.92 -5.26
CA SER A 19 -24.68 7.38 -3.92
C SER A 19 -23.21 7.06 -3.70
N ALA A 20 -22.48 8.02 -3.15
CA ALA A 20 -21.19 7.81 -2.54
C ALA A 20 -21.45 6.80 -1.43
N GLN A 21 -21.15 5.55 -1.74
CA GLN A 21 -21.32 4.45 -0.82
C GLN A 21 -20.47 4.79 0.38
N ALA A 22 -21.13 5.00 1.52
CA ALA A 22 -20.49 5.11 2.81
C ALA A 22 -19.88 3.73 3.13
N HIS A 23 -18.74 3.44 2.49
CA HIS A 23 -17.78 2.49 2.98
C HIS A 23 -17.24 3.13 4.25
N GLY A 24 -17.74 2.71 5.42
CA GLY A 24 -17.22 3.17 6.70
C GLY A 24 -15.70 3.02 6.69
N PRO A 25 -14.92 4.00 7.20
CA PRO A 25 -13.49 3.97 7.10
C PRO A 25 -12.96 2.84 8.00
N ALA A 26 -12.70 1.67 7.42
CA ALA A 26 -11.74 0.76 8.00
C ALA A 26 -10.44 1.55 8.17
N SER A 27 -9.85 1.45 9.37
CA SER A 27 -8.69 2.26 9.69
C SER A 27 -7.57 1.95 8.69
N ILE A 28 -6.82 2.95 8.25
CA ILE A 28 -5.69 2.78 7.31
C ILE A 28 -4.65 1.74 7.78
N TRP A 29 -4.77 1.29 9.02
CA TRP A 29 -3.89 0.34 9.70
C TRP A 29 -4.35 -1.12 9.60
N ASP A 30 -5.60 -1.36 9.18
CA ASP A 30 -6.16 -2.70 9.00
C ASP A 30 -5.69 -3.32 7.68
N TYR A 31 -5.40 -2.50 6.68
CA TYR A 31 -4.92 -2.91 5.37
C TYR A 31 -3.39 -2.99 5.32
N ALA A 32 -2.88 -3.68 4.30
CA ALA A 32 -1.46 -3.63 3.98
C ALA A 32 -1.08 -2.27 3.43
N THR A 33 0.03 -1.71 3.92
CA THR A 33 0.53 -0.40 3.51
C THR A 33 1.98 -0.50 3.06
N TYR A 34 2.48 0.57 2.45
CA TYR A 34 3.89 0.67 2.12
C TYR A 34 4.41 2.08 2.36
N THR A 35 5.73 2.16 2.53
CA THR A 35 6.50 3.39 2.39
C THR A 35 7.65 3.14 1.41
N GLN A 36 8.03 4.17 0.65
CA GLN A 36 9.23 4.16 -0.18
C GLN A 36 9.93 5.51 -0.05
N SER A 37 11.25 5.49 0.03
CA SER A 37 12.08 6.68 0.09
C SER A 37 13.19 6.60 -0.95
N ASP A 38 13.33 7.65 -1.75
CA ASP A 38 14.45 7.87 -2.65
C ASP A 38 15.57 8.58 -1.87
N PRO A 39 16.74 7.95 -1.65
CA PRO A 39 17.85 8.54 -0.91
C PRO A 39 18.57 9.66 -1.69
N GLN A 40 18.43 9.73 -3.01
CA GLN A 40 19.07 10.77 -3.83
C GLN A 40 18.28 12.08 -3.78
N THR A 41 16.94 11.99 -3.82
CA THR A 41 16.05 13.16 -3.82
C THR A 41 15.43 13.46 -2.46
N GLY A 42 15.47 12.52 -1.52
CA GLY A 42 14.80 12.61 -0.22
C GLY A 42 13.28 12.41 -0.31
N VAL A 43 12.72 12.19 -1.50
CA VAL A 43 11.28 12.06 -1.69
C VAL A 43 10.78 10.76 -1.06
N THR A 44 9.76 10.88 -0.21
CA THR A 44 9.08 9.74 0.41
C THR A 44 7.65 9.63 -0.11
N ARG A 45 7.19 8.41 -0.39
CA ARG A 45 5.80 8.10 -0.75
C ARG A 45 5.28 7.00 0.16
N ALA A 46 3.98 7.02 0.39
CA ALA A 46 3.29 6.01 1.17
C ALA A 46 1.87 5.78 0.63
N GLY A 47 1.29 4.62 0.95
CA GLY A 47 -0.07 4.31 0.56
C GLY A 47 -0.44 2.85 0.84
N GLY A 48 -1.54 2.39 0.22
CA GLY A 48 -1.96 0.99 0.28
C GLY A 48 -1.10 0.11 -0.61
N ALA A 49 -0.70 -1.05 -0.10
CA ALA A 49 -0.09 -2.11 -0.90
C ALA A 49 -1.18 -2.93 -1.59
N VAL A 50 -0.92 -3.40 -2.81
CA VAL A 50 -1.88 -4.18 -3.58
C VAL A 50 -1.70 -5.65 -3.26
N ALA A 51 -2.81 -6.30 -2.92
CA ALA A 51 -2.83 -7.72 -2.60
C ALA A 51 -2.86 -8.57 -3.88
N MET A 52 -1.98 -9.56 -3.95
CA MET A 52 -1.91 -10.54 -5.03
C MET A 52 -2.04 -11.96 -4.47
N ARG A 53 -2.45 -12.90 -5.33
CA ARG A 53 -2.36 -14.32 -5.00
C ARG A 53 -0.87 -14.68 -4.91
N GLY A 54 -0.46 -15.29 -3.81
CA GLY A 54 0.95 -15.46 -3.46
C GLY A 54 1.12 -15.92 -2.01
N GLY A 55 2.20 -15.53 -1.34
CA GLY A 55 2.56 -15.94 0.02
C GLY A 55 3.94 -16.61 0.06
N ALA A 56 4.48 -16.83 1.26
CA ALA A 56 5.88 -17.27 1.43
C ALA A 56 6.16 -18.67 0.86
N SER A 57 5.12 -19.48 0.64
CA SER A 57 5.22 -20.77 -0.04
C SER A 57 5.06 -20.70 -1.57
N ALA A 58 4.73 -19.52 -2.11
CA ALA A 58 4.61 -19.31 -3.54
C ALA A 58 5.99 -19.03 -4.15
N ALA A 59 6.15 -19.34 -5.44
CA ALA A 59 7.38 -19.03 -6.16
C ALA A 59 7.72 -17.53 -6.03
N GLU A 60 9.00 -17.26 -5.74
CA GLU A 60 9.51 -15.90 -5.70
C GLU A 60 9.32 -15.23 -7.08
N PRO A 61 8.90 -13.95 -7.16
CA PRO A 61 8.77 -13.30 -8.44
C PRO A 61 10.16 -13.12 -9.07
N ALA A 62 10.26 -13.34 -10.39
CA ALA A 62 11.52 -13.19 -11.09
C ALA A 62 12.13 -11.79 -10.89
N SER A 63 13.39 -11.76 -10.45
CA SER A 63 14.20 -10.56 -10.39
C SER A 63 14.99 -10.40 -11.71
N SER A 64 15.00 -9.17 -12.24
CA SER A 64 15.86 -8.81 -13.37
C SER A 64 17.33 -8.83 -12.93
N SER A 65 18.25 -9.21 -13.82
CA SER A 65 19.68 -9.13 -13.56
C SER A 65 20.18 -7.71 -13.31
N SER A 66 19.38 -6.70 -13.68
CA SER A 66 19.64 -5.28 -13.44
C SER A 66 19.19 -4.79 -12.05
N LEU A 67 18.50 -5.63 -11.28
CA LEU A 67 18.04 -5.30 -9.94
C LEU A 67 19.09 -5.72 -8.91
N HIS A 68 19.64 -4.73 -8.21
CA HIS A 68 20.64 -4.93 -7.17
C HIS A 68 20.05 -4.56 -5.82
N CYS A 69 19.85 -5.54 -4.96
CA CYS A 69 19.35 -5.35 -3.60
C CYS A 69 20.49 -5.51 -2.60
N TYR A 70 20.65 -4.52 -1.71
CA TYR A 70 21.77 -4.43 -0.78
C TYR A 70 21.36 -4.62 0.69
N SER A 71 20.06 -4.62 0.98
CA SER A 71 19.53 -5.12 2.25
C SER A 71 18.09 -5.60 2.09
N ALA A 72 17.78 -6.73 2.73
CA ALA A 72 16.44 -7.28 2.85
C ALA A 72 16.29 -7.91 4.23
N TYR A 73 15.24 -7.56 4.96
CA TYR A 73 14.90 -8.24 6.22
C TYR A 73 13.41 -8.10 6.52
N VAL A 74 12.91 -9.05 7.30
CA VAL A 74 11.54 -9.04 7.83
C VAL A 74 11.57 -8.85 9.34
N SER A 75 10.61 -8.09 9.86
CA SER A 75 10.45 -7.87 11.30
C SER A 75 9.00 -7.56 11.65
N GLY A 76 8.38 -8.43 12.43
CA GLY A 76 6.98 -8.30 12.84
C GLY A 76 6.05 -8.24 11.62
N ARG A 77 5.48 -7.07 11.34
CA ARG A 77 4.59 -6.83 10.19
C ARG A 77 5.32 -6.37 8.93
N ALA A 78 6.60 -6.03 9.03
CA ALA A 78 7.31 -5.30 7.98
C ALA A 78 8.25 -6.22 7.19
N SER A 79 8.21 -6.09 5.87
CA SER A 79 9.30 -6.44 4.96
C SER A 79 10.01 -5.15 4.56
N VAL A 80 11.32 -5.09 4.75
CA VAL A 80 12.15 -3.95 4.40
C VAL A 80 13.13 -4.38 3.33
N VAL A 81 13.18 -3.64 2.23
CA VAL A 81 14.12 -3.90 1.15
C VAL A 81 14.71 -2.60 0.62
N SER A 82 16.00 -2.62 0.32
CA SER A 82 16.69 -1.51 -0.32
C SER A 82 17.34 -2.01 -1.60
N CYS A 83 16.91 -1.49 -2.74
CA CYS A 83 17.36 -1.91 -4.06
C CYS A 83 17.63 -0.73 -4.98
N SER A 84 18.41 -0.98 -6.02
CA SER A 84 18.60 -0.09 -7.16
C SER A 84 18.38 -0.87 -8.46
N GLY A 85 17.66 -0.29 -9.39
CA GLY A 85 17.37 -0.91 -10.68
C GLY A 85 16.28 -0.16 -11.44
N MET A 86 15.80 -0.74 -12.53
CA MET A 86 14.70 -0.18 -13.31
C MET A 86 13.40 -0.94 -13.07
N ARG A 87 12.30 -0.19 -12.97
CA ARG A 87 10.91 -0.73 -12.93
C ARG A 87 10.71 -1.86 -11.92
N TRP A 88 11.25 -1.69 -10.72
CA TRP A 88 11.18 -2.69 -9.67
C TRP A 88 10.09 -2.37 -8.64
N ARG A 89 9.64 -3.38 -7.91
CA ARG A 89 8.59 -3.28 -6.88
C ARG A 89 9.03 -4.07 -5.66
N ALA A 90 8.67 -3.57 -4.48
CA ALA A 90 8.88 -4.28 -3.23
C ALA A 90 7.63 -5.10 -2.87
N TYR A 91 7.84 -6.20 -2.15
CA TYR A 91 6.77 -7.05 -1.68
C TYR A 91 6.99 -7.58 -0.25
N ALA A 92 5.89 -7.96 0.38
CA ALA A 92 5.86 -8.77 1.59
C ALA A 92 4.93 -9.96 1.38
N ASP A 93 5.38 -11.13 1.79
CA ASP A 93 4.52 -12.29 1.96
C ASP A 93 4.06 -12.39 3.41
N CYS A 94 2.75 -12.37 3.60
CA CYS A 94 2.14 -12.25 4.92
C CYS A 94 1.54 -13.59 5.38
N SER A 95 1.38 -13.72 6.70
CA SER A 95 0.87 -14.94 7.34
C SER A 95 -0.60 -15.26 7.03
N ASP A 96 -1.31 -14.38 6.33
CA ASP A 96 -2.63 -14.64 5.76
C ASP A 96 -2.57 -15.37 4.41
N GLY A 97 -1.38 -15.77 3.97
CA GLY A 97 -1.17 -16.48 2.72
C GLY A 97 -1.30 -15.58 1.49
N ARG A 98 -1.03 -14.28 1.61
CA ARG A 98 -1.06 -13.32 0.49
C ARG A 98 0.27 -12.62 0.32
N ARG A 99 0.52 -12.18 -0.92
CA ARG A 99 1.63 -11.28 -1.27
C ARG A 99 1.11 -9.86 -1.43
N TYR A 100 1.73 -8.90 -0.76
CA TYR A 100 1.39 -7.48 -0.85
C TYR A 100 2.53 -6.72 -1.50
N VAL A 101 2.20 -5.85 -2.46
CA VAL A 101 3.21 -5.23 -3.34
C VAL A 101 2.99 -3.72 -3.48
N THR A 102 4.07 -2.97 -3.64
CA THR A 102 4.00 -1.54 -3.97
C THR A 102 3.22 -1.32 -5.28
N PRO A 103 2.23 -0.39 -5.32
CA PRO A 103 1.35 -0.19 -6.48
C PRO A 103 2.06 0.47 -7.66
N THR A 104 3.14 1.20 -7.41
CA THR A 104 3.94 1.85 -8.45
C THR A 104 5.33 1.21 -8.49
N ALA A 105 5.88 1.08 -9.70
CA ALA A 105 7.25 0.64 -9.88
C ALA A 105 8.22 1.79 -9.60
N MET A 106 9.30 1.49 -8.91
CA MET A 106 10.41 2.39 -8.61
C MET A 106 11.49 2.29 -9.70
N SER A 107 12.26 3.37 -9.86
CA SER A 107 13.44 3.40 -10.72
C SER A 107 14.59 4.07 -9.97
N GLY A 108 15.80 3.57 -10.14
CA GLY A 108 16.95 3.97 -9.34
C GLY A 108 16.92 3.35 -7.94
N ALA A 109 17.72 3.91 -7.03
CA ALA A 109 17.84 3.44 -5.65
C ALA A 109 16.63 3.87 -4.83
N HIS A 110 15.96 2.95 -4.14
CA HIS A 110 14.97 3.27 -3.12
C HIS A 110 15.09 2.30 -1.95
N ARG A 111 14.69 2.77 -0.77
CA ARG A 111 14.35 1.92 0.38
C ARG A 111 12.84 1.84 0.48
N ALA A 112 12.31 0.63 0.43
CA ALA A 112 10.89 0.36 0.54
C ALA A 112 10.59 -0.50 1.77
N VAL A 113 9.48 -0.20 2.42
CA VAL A 113 8.91 -1.01 3.50
C VAL A 113 7.50 -1.38 3.11
N VAL A 114 7.18 -2.67 3.14
CA VAL A 114 5.82 -3.17 2.95
C VAL A 114 5.34 -3.74 4.28
N TYR A 115 4.21 -3.24 4.77
CA TYR A 115 3.59 -3.67 6.01
C TYR A 115 2.41 -4.58 5.71
N CYS A 116 2.44 -5.78 6.30
CA CYS A 116 1.32 -6.71 6.28
C CYS A 116 0.08 -6.14 7.01
N PRO A 117 -1.13 -6.59 6.65
CA PRO A 117 -2.38 -6.22 7.32
C PRO A 117 -2.32 -6.42 8.84
N ARG A 118 -3.20 -5.73 9.58
CA ARG A 118 -3.25 -5.90 11.04
C ARG A 118 -3.60 -7.35 11.39
N GLY A 119 -2.96 -7.88 12.44
CA GLY A 119 -3.17 -9.27 12.88
C GLY A 119 -2.40 -10.32 12.08
N THR A 120 -1.58 -9.91 11.11
CA THR A 120 -0.70 -10.79 10.33
C THR A 120 0.75 -10.39 10.52
N SER A 121 1.68 -11.30 10.23
CA SER A 121 3.13 -11.02 10.23
C SER A 121 3.71 -11.17 8.83
N ALA A 122 4.81 -10.44 8.57
CA ALA A 122 5.64 -10.68 7.39
C ALA A 122 6.43 -11.97 7.64
N LEU A 123 6.27 -12.94 6.74
CA LEU A 123 6.99 -14.20 6.76
C LEU A 123 8.21 -14.14 5.85
N ASP A 124 8.06 -13.44 4.73
CA ASP A 124 9.12 -13.24 3.74
C ASP A 124 8.90 -11.90 3.02
N GLY A 125 9.88 -11.49 2.22
CA GLY A 125 9.72 -10.35 1.35
C GLY A 125 11.00 -9.98 0.63
N GLY A 126 10.86 -9.07 -0.33
CA GLY A 126 11.97 -8.66 -1.17
C GLY A 126 11.53 -7.70 -2.25
N ALA A 127 12.23 -7.76 -3.37
CA ALA A 127 11.91 -6.96 -4.53
C ALA A 127 12.05 -7.77 -5.81
N TYR A 128 11.27 -7.38 -6.82
CA TYR A 128 11.36 -7.94 -8.15
C TYR A 128 11.24 -6.83 -9.19
N GLY A 129 11.76 -7.06 -10.38
CA GLY A 129 11.84 -6.04 -11.43
C GLY A 129 11.92 -6.68 -12.80
N ARG A 130 11.54 -5.92 -13.83
CA ARG A 130 11.55 -6.37 -15.23
C ARG A 130 12.22 -5.34 -16.12
#